data_AF-A0A9P5GAX0-F1
#
_entry.id   AF-A0A9P5GAX0-F1
#
_cell.length_a   1.000
_cell.length_b   1.000
_cell.length_c   1.000
_cell.angle_alpha   90.00
_cell.angle_beta   90.00
_cell.angle_gamma   90.00
#
_symmetry.space_group_name_H-M   'P 1'
#
loop_
_entity.id
_entity.type
_entity.pdbx_description
1 polymer ?
#
loop_
_entity_poly.entity_id
_entity_poly.type
_entity_poly.pdbx_seq_one_letter_code
_entity_poly.pdbx_strand_id
1 'polypeptide(L)'
;MSDLNTYDRFQQVYNSTRILTKNYVFDAEKYQNYSPLFLPTTFAVSYGMSFASISSTIVHTFLFHGREIIYYWRNSRNEPDDVHMRLMKRYKEAPDWWFAVLFVVFFILSVLCVRLWDTGMPVWALVFALVLASTLMVPVGMIYALTNISVGLNVITEFIVGYIIPGRPIAMIFFKTFGYITNAQAITFLQDMKLGHYMKIAPRLLFTAQLVATLWGGLVQLGVTAWSSHHIKDFCQPNQAAGFSCPAARVFFNASVIWGVIGPDRQFGFGEMYHNTLWFFLVGAMLPLLTWLFLRKYPNSVAKYIHWPVFFTGTGFIPPATAYTYGTYCFVGYIFGYWIKRRYFGWWAKYNYTLSAGLDLGLVFGSLCIFLITLSPKVNAPNWWGLSVVMNTADAENRPLITLKKGESFGPSRW
;
A
#
# COMPACT_ATOMS: atom_id res chain seq x y z
N MET A 1 6.97 8.72 18.35
CA MET A 1 6.02 8.43 17.25
C MET A 1 6.58 7.32 16.36
N SER A 2 5.78 6.74 15.46
CA SER A 2 6.36 5.87 14.41
C SER A 2 7.16 6.76 13.46
N ASP A 3 8.49 6.68 13.50
CA ASP A 3 9.33 7.44 12.57
C ASP A 3 9.25 6.83 11.16
N LEU A 4 9.25 7.71 10.16
CA LEU A 4 9.24 7.42 8.73
C LEU A 4 10.66 7.25 8.18
N ASN A 5 11.64 7.74 8.93
CA ASN A 5 13.04 7.79 8.56
C ASN A 5 13.76 6.49 8.90
N THR A 6 14.91 6.30 8.26
CA THR A 6 15.87 5.23 8.56
C THR A 6 17.09 5.86 9.22
N TYR A 7 17.85 5.08 10.01
CA TYR A 7 18.96 5.61 10.80
C TYR A 7 20.27 4.91 10.52
N ASP A 8 21.37 5.62 10.74
CA ASP A 8 22.73 5.07 10.78
C ASP A 8 23.12 4.60 12.18
N ARG A 9 24.30 3.96 12.30
CA ARG A 9 24.85 3.46 13.57
C ARG A 9 25.14 4.55 14.63
N PHE A 10 24.98 5.83 14.29
CA PHE A 10 25.25 6.99 15.14
C PHE A 10 23.97 7.74 15.53
N GLN A 11 22.80 7.13 15.35
CA GLN A 11 21.47 7.68 15.64
C GLN A 11 21.10 8.88 14.76
N GLN A 12 21.80 9.09 13.65
CA GLN A 12 21.47 10.13 12.69
C GLN A 12 20.60 9.57 11.58
N VAL A 13 19.82 10.44 10.93
CA VAL A 13 19.01 10.07 9.76
C VAL A 13 19.95 9.55 8.66
N TYR A 14 19.65 8.37 8.14
CA TYR A 14 20.50 7.66 7.21
C TYR A 14 20.69 8.46 5.92
N ASN A 15 21.94 8.75 5.57
CA ASN A 15 22.25 9.47 4.34
C ASN A 15 22.47 8.50 3.17
N SER A 16 21.42 8.28 2.38
CA SER A 16 21.45 7.38 1.22
C SER A 16 22.45 7.80 0.14
N THR A 17 22.77 9.09 0.01
CA THR A 17 23.74 9.55 -1.00
C THR A 17 25.17 9.07 -0.73
N ARG A 18 25.49 8.72 0.52
CA ARG A 18 26.82 8.23 0.91
C ARG A 18 27.11 6.81 0.39
N ILE A 19 26.07 6.01 0.15
CA ILE A 19 26.20 4.61 -0.30
C ILE A 19 25.94 4.43 -1.80
N LEU A 20 25.72 5.54 -2.50
CA LEU A 20 25.44 5.56 -3.94
C LEU A 20 26.65 6.08 -4.72
N THR A 21 26.84 5.53 -5.91
CA THR A 21 27.70 6.09 -6.94
C THR A 21 27.03 7.29 -7.63
N LYS A 22 27.78 8.05 -8.43
CA LYS A 22 27.22 9.18 -9.22
C LYS A 22 26.08 8.76 -10.16
N ASN A 23 25.99 7.47 -10.51
CA ASN A 23 24.97 6.90 -11.37
C ASN A 23 23.82 6.25 -10.58
N TYR A 24 23.64 6.56 -9.29
CA TYR A 24 22.61 5.98 -8.41
C TYR A 24 22.66 4.45 -8.29
N VAL A 25 23.84 3.85 -8.45
CA VAL A 25 24.09 2.42 -8.22
C VAL A 25 24.73 2.22 -6.85
N PHE A 26 24.37 1.14 -6.17
CA PHE A 26 24.94 0.76 -4.87
C PHE A 26 26.46 0.56 -4.90
N ASP A 27 27.15 1.07 -3.87
CA ASP A 27 28.59 0.95 -3.68
C ASP A 27 28.89 0.21 -2.36
N ALA A 28 29.43 -1.00 -2.46
CA ALA A 28 29.67 -1.88 -1.32
C ALA A 28 30.76 -1.35 -0.37
N GLU A 29 31.83 -0.74 -0.91
CA GLU A 29 32.93 -0.21 -0.08
C GLU A 29 32.46 0.99 0.72
N LYS A 30 31.69 1.88 0.10
CA LYS A 30 31.11 3.02 0.82
C LYS A 30 30.10 2.60 1.88
N TYR A 31 29.34 1.53 1.62
CA TYR A 31 28.41 0.97 2.59
C TYR A 31 29.13 0.37 3.81
N GLN A 32 30.21 -0.39 3.60
CA GLN A 32 31.03 -0.94 4.68
C GLN A 32 31.74 0.16 5.49
N ASN A 33 32.15 1.25 4.85
CA ASN A 33 32.80 2.37 5.53
C ASN A 33 31.83 3.30 6.28
N TYR A 34 30.55 3.34 5.90
CA TYR A 34 29.57 4.24 6.51
C TYR A 34 28.84 3.58 7.68
N SER A 35 27.78 2.80 7.40
CA SER A 35 27.02 2.09 8.42
C SER A 35 26.01 1.13 7.78
N PRO A 36 25.59 0.09 8.52
CA PRO A 36 24.38 -0.63 8.16
C PRO A 36 23.17 0.31 8.37
N LEU A 37 22.06 -0.01 7.71
CA LEU A 37 20.83 0.76 7.81
C LEU A 37 19.97 0.14 8.91
N PHE A 38 19.58 0.97 9.88
CA PHE A 38 18.68 0.58 10.96
C PHE A 38 17.25 1.04 10.69
N LEU A 39 16.34 0.08 10.75
CA LEU A 39 14.91 0.29 10.67
C LEU A 39 14.34 0.58 12.07
N PRO A 40 13.44 1.57 12.20
CA PRO A 40 12.62 1.71 13.40
C PRO A 40 11.88 0.41 13.71
N THR A 41 11.66 0.13 15.00
CA THR A 41 10.96 -1.08 15.46
C THR A 41 9.55 -1.21 14.85
N THR A 42 8.81 -0.10 14.75
CA THR A 42 7.49 -0.07 14.11
C THR A 42 7.56 -0.46 12.64
N PHE A 43 8.60 -0.01 11.93
CA PHE A 43 8.78 -0.32 10.52
C PHE A 43 9.18 -1.78 10.30
N ALA A 44 10.10 -2.30 11.12
CA ALA A 44 10.52 -3.70 11.08
C ALA A 44 9.37 -4.67 11.38
N VAL A 45 8.55 -4.38 12.40
CA VAL A 45 7.35 -5.18 12.72
C VAL A 45 6.32 -5.10 11.59
N SER A 46 6.11 -3.92 10.99
CA SER A 46 5.20 -3.77 9.86
C SER A 46 5.62 -4.59 8.63
N TYR A 47 6.93 -4.69 8.35
CA TYR A 47 7.43 -5.58 7.30
C TYR A 47 7.17 -7.05 7.63
N GLY A 48 7.44 -7.48 8.87
CA GLY A 48 7.10 -8.83 9.34
C GLY A 48 5.61 -9.16 9.15
N MET A 49 4.73 -8.25 9.58
CA MET A 49 3.27 -8.39 9.39
C MET A 49 2.88 -8.43 7.91
N SER A 50 3.56 -7.66 7.05
CA SER A 50 3.33 -7.69 5.60
C SER A 50 3.71 -9.06 5.00
N PHE A 51 4.83 -9.66 5.41
CA PHE A 51 5.22 -11.02 4.98
C PHE A 51 4.23 -12.08 5.43
N ALA A 52 3.75 -11.99 6.68
CA ALA A 52 2.70 -12.87 7.18
C ALA A 52 1.37 -12.67 6.43
N SER A 53 1.03 -11.43 6.08
CA SER A 53 -0.20 -11.12 5.35
C SER A 53 -0.23 -11.80 3.98
N ILE A 54 0.85 -11.71 3.20
CA ILE A 54 0.88 -12.25 1.83
C ILE A 54 0.81 -13.77 1.83
N SER A 55 1.61 -14.44 2.66
CA SER A 55 1.58 -15.90 2.82
C SER A 55 0.21 -16.38 3.33
N SER A 56 -0.35 -15.65 4.30
CA SER A 56 -1.68 -15.92 4.84
C SER A 56 -2.77 -15.77 3.79
N THR A 57 -2.73 -14.73 2.97
CA THR A 57 -3.66 -14.51 1.85
C THR A 57 -3.66 -15.68 0.89
N ILE A 58 -2.48 -16.10 0.43
CA ILE A 58 -2.34 -17.20 -0.52
C ILE A 58 -2.90 -18.50 0.08
N VAL A 59 -2.44 -18.88 1.28
CA VAL A 59 -2.86 -20.13 1.92
C VAL A 59 -4.34 -20.12 2.29
N HIS A 60 -4.84 -19.02 2.86
CA HIS A 60 -6.26 -18.88 3.21
C HIS A 60 -7.15 -18.99 1.97
N THR A 61 -6.81 -18.28 0.90
CA THR A 61 -7.57 -18.37 -0.36
C THR A 61 -7.60 -19.79 -0.91
N PHE A 62 -6.45 -20.48 -0.99
CA PHE A 62 -6.42 -21.83 -1.54
C PHE A 62 -7.17 -22.86 -0.67
N LEU A 63 -7.06 -22.77 0.66
CA LEU A 63 -7.67 -23.73 1.57
C LEU A 63 -9.19 -23.54 1.72
N PHE A 64 -9.65 -22.29 1.82
CA PHE A 64 -11.07 -21.99 2.05
C PHE A 64 -11.86 -21.83 0.75
N HIS A 65 -11.25 -21.21 -0.26
CA HIS A 65 -11.95 -20.81 -1.49
C HIS A 65 -11.41 -21.49 -2.76
N GLY A 66 -10.42 -22.38 -2.66
CA GLY A 66 -9.82 -23.03 -3.84
C GLY A 66 -10.83 -23.80 -4.70
N ARG A 67 -11.81 -24.45 -4.06
CA ARG A 67 -12.90 -25.16 -4.79
C ARG A 67 -13.82 -24.20 -5.54
N GLU A 68 -14.14 -23.07 -4.92
CA GLU A 68 -14.97 -22.01 -5.52
C GLU A 68 -14.24 -21.40 -6.71
N ILE A 69 -12.95 -21.09 -6.58
CA ILE A 69 -12.12 -20.57 -7.69
C ILE A 69 -12.18 -21.52 -8.89
N ILE A 70 -11.97 -22.83 -8.68
CA ILE A 70 -11.99 -23.81 -9.77
C ILE A 70 -13.39 -23.92 -10.40
N TYR A 71 -14.44 -23.88 -9.59
CA TYR A 71 -15.82 -23.92 -10.06
C TYR A 71 -16.13 -22.70 -10.95
N TYR A 72 -15.89 -21.49 -10.47
CA TYR A 72 -16.14 -20.26 -11.21
C TYR A 72 -15.22 -20.12 -12.42
N TRP A 73 -13.98 -20.58 -12.34
CA TRP A 73 -13.07 -20.60 -13.49
C TRP A 73 -13.63 -21.46 -14.63
N ARG A 74 -14.17 -22.65 -14.32
CA ARG A 74 -14.75 -23.57 -15.30
C ARG A 74 -16.11 -23.11 -15.83
N ASN A 75 -16.91 -22.47 -14.97
CA ASN A 75 -18.31 -22.15 -15.26
C ASN A 75 -18.57 -20.66 -15.56
N SER A 76 -17.53 -19.83 -15.68
CA SER A 76 -17.64 -18.37 -15.85
C SER A 76 -18.56 -17.90 -16.98
N ARG A 77 -18.78 -18.73 -18.01
CA ARG A 77 -19.67 -18.42 -19.15
C ARG A 77 -21.08 -19.01 -19.05
N ASN A 78 -21.29 -19.94 -18.13
CA ASN A 78 -22.52 -20.75 -18.05
C ASN A 78 -23.24 -20.54 -16.69
N GLU A 79 -22.99 -19.42 -16.02
CA GLU A 79 -23.64 -19.06 -14.76
C GLU A 79 -25.14 -18.80 -15.00
N PRO A 80 -26.05 -19.32 -14.14
CA PRO A 80 -27.47 -19.00 -14.25
C PRO A 80 -27.71 -17.49 -14.06
N ASP A 81 -28.54 -16.90 -14.93
CA ASP A 81 -28.79 -15.46 -14.86
C ASP A 81 -29.51 -15.07 -13.56
N ASP A 82 -28.83 -14.28 -12.74
CA ASP A 82 -29.45 -13.57 -11.64
C ASP A 82 -30.39 -12.46 -12.15
N VAL A 83 -31.16 -11.86 -11.24
CA VAL A 83 -32.09 -10.77 -11.60
C VAL A 83 -31.34 -9.60 -12.24
N HIS A 84 -30.12 -9.33 -11.79
CA HIS A 84 -29.34 -8.22 -12.29
C HIS A 84 -28.85 -8.45 -13.73
N MET A 85 -28.38 -9.65 -14.05
CA MET A 85 -27.97 -10.09 -15.37
C MET A 85 -29.14 -10.08 -16.34
N ARG A 86 -30.32 -10.59 -15.94
CA ARG A 86 -31.52 -10.55 -16.80
C ARG A 86 -31.87 -9.12 -17.22
N LEU A 87 -31.82 -8.18 -16.29
CA LEU A 87 -32.06 -6.76 -16.61
C LEU A 87 -30.94 -6.15 -17.47
N MET A 88 -29.70 -6.62 -17.30
CA MET A 88 -28.55 -6.13 -18.04
C MET A 88 -28.44 -6.69 -19.46
N LYS A 89 -29.07 -7.83 -19.78
CA LYS A 89 -29.11 -8.42 -21.14
C LYS A 89 -29.67 -7.49 -22.21
N ARG A 90 -30.42 -6.46 -21.83
CA ARG A 90 -30.90 -5.42 -22.76
C ARG A 90 -29.76 -4.57 -23.32
N TYR A 91 -28.66 -4.43 -22.59
CA TYR A 91 -27.51 -3.63 -23.01
C TYR A 91 -26.50 -4.50 -23.75
N LYS A 92 -25.89 -3.92 -24.79
CA LYS A 92 -24.78 -4.56 -25.49
C LYS A 92 -23.55 -4.56 -24.58
N GLU A 93 -22.96 -5.74 -24.40
CA GLU A 93 -21.70 -5.89 -23.68
C GLU A 93 -20.57 -5.14 -24.40
N ALA A 94 -19.55 -4.75 -23.62
CA ALA A 94 -18.31 -4.22 -24.16
C ALA A 94 -17.50 -5.41 -24.68
N PRO A 95 -17.09 -5.40 -25.96
CA PRO A 95 -16.38 -6.55 -26.50
C PRO A 95 -14.96 -6.65 -25.91
N ASP A 96 -14.51 -7.87 -25.63
CA ASP A 96 -13.21 -8.14 -24.99
C ASP A 96 -12.02 -7.51 -25.73
N TRP A 97 -12.11 -7.34 -27.05
CA TRP A 97 -11.04 -6.73 -27.85
C TRP A 97 -10.78 -5.25 -27.52
N TRP A 98 -11.77 -4.51 -26.97
CA TRP A 98 -11.54 -3.13 -26.49
C TRP A 98 -10.51 -3.12 -25.36
N PHE A 99 -10.63 -4.06 -24.42
CA PHE A 99 -9.67 -4.24 -23.33
C PHE A 99 -8.32 -4.73 -23.84
N ALA A 100 -8.32 -5.65 -24.81
CA ALA A 100 -7.08 -6.16 -25.41
C ALA A 100 -6.29 -5.06 -26.14
N VAL A 101 -6.96 -4.20 -26.91
CA VAL A 101 -6.32 -3.07 -27.59
C VAL A 101 -5.73 -2.09 -26.59
N LEU A 102 -6.47 -1.72 -25.54
CA LEU A 102 -5.94 -0.87 -24.47
C LEU A 102 -4.72 -1.49 -23.80
N PHE A 103 -4.78 -2.79 -23.46
CA PHE A 103 -3.67 -3.50 -22.87
C PHE A 103 -2.42 -3.45 -23.77
N VAL A 104 -2.56 -3.73 -25.07
CA VAL A 104 -1.43 -3.71 -26.02
C VAL A 104 -0.84 -2.30 -26.14
N VAL A 105 -1.68 -1.26 -26.27
CA VAL A 105 -1.21 0.13 -26.39
C VAL A 105 -0.42 0.55 -25.14
N PHE A 106 -0.97 0.33 -23.94
CA PHE A 106 -0.29 0.72 -22.70
C PHE A 106 0.91 -0.18 -22.35
N PHE A 107 0.90 -1.44 -22.78
CA PHE A 107 2.06 -2.31 -22.68
C PHE A 107 3.22 -1.79 -23.54
N ILE A 108 2.95 -1.42 -24.80
CA ILE A 108 3.97 -0.81 -25.68
C ILE A 108 4.51 0.48 -25.07
N LEU A 109 3.64 1.37 -24.58
CA LEU A 109 4.07 2.60 -23.90
C LEU A 109 4.94 2.32 -22.67
N SER A 110 4.62 1.27 -21.89
CA SER A 110 5.42 0.85 -20.75
C SER A 110 6.80 0.33 -21.15
N VAL A 111 6.88 -0.46 -22.23
CA VAL A 111 8.15 -0.93 -22.81
C VAL A 111 8.99 0.23 -23.31
N LEU A 112 8.39 1.20 -24.00
CA LEU A 112 9.06 2.41 -24.45
C LEU A 112 9.58 3.22 -23.27
N CYS A 113 8.81 3.37 -22.20
CA CYS A 113 9.24 4.07 -20.99
C CYS A 113 10.47 3.42 -20.35
N VAL A 114 10.50 2.09 -20.26
CA VAL A 114 11.64 1.35 -19.71
C VAL A 114 12.89 1.43 -20.59
N ARG A 115 12.74 1.57 -21.92
CA ARG A 115 13.86 1.56 -22.88
C ARG A 115 14.40 2.93 -23.26
N LEU A 116 13.55 3.95 -23.31
CA LEU A 116 13.94 5.30 -23.71
C LEU A 116 14.58 6.08 -22.56
N TRP A 117 14.24 5.74 -21.31
CA TRP A 117 14.83 6.34 -20.12
C TRP A 117 15.76 5.35 -19.40
N ASP A 118 16.82 5.87 -18.80
CA ASP A 118 17.82 5.12 -18.01
C ASP A 118 17.24 4.63 -16.67
N THR A 119 16.24 3.76 -16.73
CA THR A 119 15.57 3.16 -15.57
C THR A 119 16.40 2.03 -14.94
N GLY A 120 17.31 1.43 -15.72
CA GLY A 120 18.08 0.25 -15.31
C GLY A 120 17.25 -1.03 -15.20
N MET A 121 15.97 -1.01 -15.60
CA MET A 121 15.07 -2.16 -15.58
C MET A 121 15.09 -2.90 -16.93
N PRO A 122 15.32 -4.22 -16.97
CA PRO A 122 15.18 -4.99 -18.21
C PRO A 122 13.71 -5.27 -18.51
N VAL A 123 13.36 -5.36 -19.80
CA VAL A 123 11.95 -5.56 -20.24
C VAL A 123 11.37 -6.89 -19.77
N TRP A 124 12.18 -7.93 -19.60
CA TRP A 124 11.68 -9.19 -19.05
C TRP A 124 11.18 -9.02 -17.61
N ALA A 125 11.76 -8.11 -16.81
CA ALA A 125 11.32 -7.85 -15.45
C ALA A 125 9.96 -7.13 -15.44
N LEU A 126 9.65 -6.34 -16.47
CA LEU A 126 8.33 -5.73 -16.65
C LEU A 126 7.27 -6.82 -16.88
N VAL A 127 7.55 -7.75 -17.78
CA VAL A 127 6.65 -8.89 -18.06
C VAL A 127 6.45 -9.73 -16.79
N PHE A 128 7.54 -10.00 -16.05
CA PHE A 128 7.47 -10.74 -14.81
C PHE A 128 6.63 -10.01 -13.73
N ALA A 129 6.76 -8.68 -13.61
CA ALA A 129 5.93 -7.88 -12.70
C ALA A 129 4.43 -7.98 -13.04
N LEU A 130 4.08 -7.92 -14.32
CA LEU A 130 2.69 -8.06 -14.78
C LEU A 130 2.13 -9.46 -14.50
N VAL A 131 2.92 -10.52 -14.76
CA VAL A 131 2.51 -11.90 -14.45
C VAL A 131 2.29 -12.09 -12.95
N LEU A 132 3.18 -11.55 -12.13
CA LEU A 132 3.05 -11.57 -10.67
C LEU A 132 1.78 -10.84 -10.22
N ALA A 133 1.51 -9.64 -10.76
CA ALA A 133 0.31 -8.87 -10.47
C ALA A 133 -0.96 -9.65 -10.85
N SER A 134 -1.03 -10.21 -12.06
CA SER A 134 -2.18 -11.00 -12.52
C SER A 134 -2.43 -12.24 -11.67
N THR A 135 -1.37 -12.92 -11.21
CA THR A 135 -1.51 -14.13 -10.39
C THR A 135 -2.01 -13.79 -8.99
N LEU A 136 -1.50 -12.72 -8.37
CA LEU A 136 -1.90 -12.29 -7.03
C LEU A 136 -3.23 -11.53 -7.01
N MET A 137 -3.76 -11.13 -8.17
CA MET A 137 -5.04 -10.44 -8.28
C MET A 137 -6.22 -11.28 -7.78
N VAL A 138 -6.26 -12.58 -8.11
CA VAL A 138 -7.35 -13.47 -7.69
C VAL A 138 -7.44 -13.60 -6.16
N PRO A 139 -6.37 -13.98 -5.42
CA PRO A 139 -6.47 -14.13 -3.97
C PRO A 139 -6.71 -12.80 -3.26
N VAL A 140 -6.04 -11.73 -3.67
CA VAL A 140 -6.25 -10.41 -3.06
C VAL A 140 -7.66 -9.90 -3.34
N GLY A 141 -8.15 -10.03 -4.57
CA GLY A 141 -9.49 -9.62 -4.97
C GLY A 141 -10.60 -10.35 -4.21
N MET A 142 -10.43 -11.66 -3.94
CA MET A 142 -11.42 -12.41 -3.15
C MET A 142 -11.45 -12.00 -1.68
N ILE A 143 -10.30 -11.83 -1.04
CA ILE A 143 -10.25 -11.34 0.35
C ILE A 143 -10.87 -9.96 0.43
N TYR A 144 -10.56 -9.10 -0.53
CA TYR A 144 -11.13 -7.77 -0.62
C TYR A 144 -12.66 -7.80 -0.82
N ALA A 145 -13.16 -8.69 -1.68
CA ALA A 145 -14.60 -8.84 -1.91
C ALA A 145 -15.37 -9.30 -0.65
N LEU A 146 -14.75 -10.08 0.22
CA LEU A 146 -15.37 -10.59 1.46
C LEU A 146 -15.24 -9.64 2.65
N THR A 147 -14.08 -8.99 2.77
CA THR A 147 -13.68 -8.28 4.01
C THR A 147 -13.59 -6.77 3.82
N ASN A 148 -13.63 -6.29 2.58
CA ASN A 148 -13.40 -4.90 2.18
C ASN A 148 -12.01 -4.36 2.60
N ILE A 149 -11.04 -5.24 2.86
CA ILE A 149 -9.66 -4.90 3.24
C ILE A 149 -8.71 -5.34 2.13
N SER A 150 -7.96 -4.38 1.59
CA SER A 150 -7.01 -4.63 0.50
C SER A 150 -5.65 -5.03 1.07
N VAL A 151 -5.13 -6.17 0.59
CA VAL A 151 -3.84 -6.69 1.02
C VAL A 151 -2.72 -5.96 0.25
N GLY A 152 -1.80 -5.35 0.99
CA GLY A 152 -0.67 -4.63 0.41
C GLY A 152 0.38 -5.57 -0.18
N LEU A 153 0.44 -5.69 -1.52
CA LEU A 153 1.50 -6.46 -2.20
C LEU A 153 2.80 -5.68 -2.40
N ASN A 154 2.92 -4.47 -1.83
CA ASN A 154 4.11 -3.64 -1.94
C ASN A 154 5.35 -4.46 -1.58
N VAL A 155 5.47 -4.87 -0.32
CA VAL A 155 6.70 -5.46 0.22
C VAL A 155 7.16 -6.71 -0.54
N ILE A 156 6.26 -7.57 -1.03
CA ILE A 156 6.70 -8.76 -1.80
C ILE A 156 7.25 -8.41 -3.17
N THR A 157 6.68 -7.42 -3.85
CA THR A 157 7.23 -6.96 -5.13
C THR A 157 8.61 -6.36 -4.94
N GLU A 158 8.83 -5.63 -3.83
CA GLU A 158 10.13 -5.05 -3.45
C GLU A 158 11.15 -6.15 -3.08
N PHE A 159 10.71 -7.14 -2.30
CA PHE A 159 11.52 -8.28 -1.89
C PHE A 159 12.00 -9.09 -3.09
N ILE A 160 11.09 -9.43 -4.02
CA ILE A 160 11.43 -10.21 -5.21
C ILE A 160 12.38 -9.43 -6.13
N VAL A 161 12.07 -8.17 -6.46
CA VAL A 161 12.95 -7.39 -7.36
C VAL A 161 14.31 -7.11 -6.71
N GLY A 162 14.37 -6.96 -5.40
CA GLY A 162 15.63 -6.75 -4.67
C GLY A 162 16.60 -7.92 -4.82
N TYR A 163 16.11 -9.16 -4.97
CA TYR A 163 16.95 -10.32 -5.29
C TYR A 163 17.28 -10.43 -6.78
N ILE A 164 16.34 -10.04 -7.65
CA ILE A 164 16.49 -10.19 -9.11
C ILE A 164 17.41 -9.11 -9.71
N ILE A 165 17.25 -7.86 -9.27
CA ILE A 165 17.98 -6.68 -9.78
C ILE A 165 18.53 -5.88 -8.58
N PRO A 166 19.53 -6.43 -7.86
CA PRO A 166 20.09 -5.75 -6.71
C PRO A 166 20.82 -4.46 -7.10
N GLY A 167 20.80 -3.48 -6.20
CA GLY A 167 21.60 -2.25 -6.32
C GLY A 167 21.03 -1.18 -7.26
N ARG A 168 19.80 -1.33 -7.75
CA ARG A 168 19.14 -0.40 -8.69
C ARG A 168 17.81 0.12 -8.13
N PRO A 169 17.78 1.29 -7.45
CA PRO A 169 16.57 1.82 -6.81
C PRO A 169 15.47 2.20 -7.81
N ILE A 170 15.84 2.78 -8.94
CA ILE A 170 14.87 3.22 -9.96
C ILE A 170 14.16 2.00 -10.55
N ALA A 171 14.90 0.96 -10.93
CA ALA A 171 14.33 -0.28 -11.44
C ALA A 171 13.34 -0.92 -10.45
N MET A 172 13.68 -0.89 -9.17
CA MET A 172 12.82 -1.40 -8.09
C MET A 172 11.51 -0.59 -7.98
N ILE A 173 11.56 0.74 -8.08
CA ILE A 173 10.37 1.61 -8.07
C ILE A 173 9.44 1.29 -9.23
N PHE A 174 9.98 1.12 -10.45
CA PHE A 174 9.19 0.75 -11.61
C PHE A 174 8.57 -0.64 -11.44
N PHE A 175 9.34 -1.63 -10.98
CA PHE A 175 8.84 -2.99 -10.74
C PHE A 175 7.68 -3.01 -9.73
N LYS A 176 7.81 -2.30 -8.60
CA LYS A 176 6.75 -2.14 -7.60
C LYS A 176 5.50 -1.49 -8.20
N THR A 177 5.69 -0.44 -9.00
CA THR A 177 4.57 0.28 -9.63
C THR A 177 3.76 -0.67 -10.51
N PHE A 178 4.40 -1.44 -11.38
CA PHE A 178 3.72 -2.42 -12.23
C PHE A 178 3.21 -3.67 -11.49
N GLY A 179 3.90 -4.11 -10.44
CA GLY A 179 3.53 -5.31 -9.68
C GLY A 179 2.37 -5.07 -8.68
N TYR A 180 2.35 -3.92 -8.02
CA TYR A 180 1.36 -3.61 -6.98
C TYR A 180 0.26 -2.67 -7.46
N ILE A 181 0.61 -1.54 -8.10
CA ILE A 181 -0.39 -0.51 -8.43
C ILE A 181 -1.34 -1.03 -9.51
N THR A 182 -0.84 -1.79 -10.49
CA THR A 182 -1.71 -2.48 -11.46
C THR A 182 -2.74 -3.39 -10.79
N ASN A 183 -2.35 -4.12 -9.75
CA ASN A 183 -3.28 -4.97 -9.01
C ASN A 183 -4.32 -4.14 -8.24
N ALA A 184 -3.88 -3.08 -7.55
CA ALA A 184 -4.79 -2.18 -6.82
C ALA A 184 -5.82 -1.53 -7.78
N GLN A 185 -5.36 -1.04 -8.94
CA GLN A 185 -6.23 -0.44 -9.95
C GLN A 185 -7.18 -1.47 -10.57
N ALA A 186 -6.73 -2.71 -10.79
CA ALA A 186 -7.60 -3.78 -11.29
C ALA A 186 -8.75 -4.09 -10.31
N ILE A 187 -8.47 -4.10 -9.00
CA ILE A 187 -9.50 -4.32 -7.98
C ILE A 187 -10.51 -3.16 -7.96
N THR A 188 -10.05 -1.90 -7.97
CA THR A 188 -10.95 -0.74 -8.03
C THR A 188 -11.78 -0.74 -9.31
N PHE A 189 -11.17 -1.08 -10.44
CA PHE A 189 -11.87 -1.23 -11.71
C PHE A 189 -13.00 -2.27 -11.64
N LEU A 190 -12.74 -3.43 -11.02
CA LEU A 190 -13.75 -4.48 -10.79
C LEU A 190 -14.88 -4.02 -9.86
N GLN A 191 -14.57 -3.22 -8.83
CA GLN A 191 -15.60 -2.65 -7.95
C GLN A 191 -16.55 -1.73 -8.72
N ASP A 192 -16.00 -0.86 -9.56
CA ASP A 192 -16.78 0.06 -10.37
C ASP A 192 -17.65 -0.69 -11.40
N MET A 193 -17.11 -1.76 -12.01
CA MET A 193 -17.90 -2.64 -12.88
C MET A 193 -19.08 -3.27 -12.13
N LYS A 194 -18.85 -3.75 -10.91
CA LYS A 194 -19.90 -4.32 -10.04
C LYS A 194 -20.94 -3.28 -9.66
N LEU A 195 -20.53 -2.07 -9.29
CA LEU A 195 -21.43 -0.97 -8.97
C LEU A 195 -22.28 -0.58 -10.18
N GLY A 196 -21.66 -0.45 -11.36
CA GLY A 196 -22.36 -0.17 -12.62
C GLY A 196 -23.38 -1.25 -12.98
N HIS A 197 -23.05 -2.53 -12.72
CA HIS A 197 -23.95 -3.65 -12.90
C HIS A 197 -25.18 -3.59 -11.98
N TYR A 198 -25.00 -3.15 -10.73
CA TYR A 198 -26.10 -2.92 -9.79
C TYR A 198 -26.96 -1.72 -10.17
N MET A 199 -26.35 -0.62 -10.61
CA MET A 199 -27.03 0.61 -11.03
C MET A 199 -27.67 0.54 -12.43
N LYS A 200 -27.49 -0.57 -13.16
CA LYS A 200 -28.02 -0.75 -14.53
C LYS A 200 -27.46 0.23 -15.55
N ILE A 201 -26.19 0.58 -15.42
CA ILE A 201 -25.47 1.41 -16.38
C ILE A 201 -25.00 0.52 -17.53
N ALA A 202 -25.19 0.98 -18.77
CA ALA A 202 -24.76 0.23 -19.96
C ALA A 202 -23.24 -0.05 -19.93
N PRO A 203 -22.77 -1.30 -20.16
CA PRO A 203 -21.35 -1.66 -20.04
C PRO A 203 -20.40 -0.84 -20.91
N ARG A 204 -20.81 -0.52 -22.14
CA ARG A 204 -20.02 0.32 -23.06
C ARG A 204 -19.84 1.75 -22.55
N LEU A 205 -20.90 2.32 -21.98
CA LEU A 205 -20.86 3.65 -21.39
C LEU A 205 -19.94 3.66 -20.17
N LEU A 206 -20.05 2.63 -19.33
CA LEU A 206 -19.20 2.46 -18.16
C LEU A 206 -17.72 2.39 -18.54
N PHE A 207 -17.38 1.57 -19.54
CA PHE A 207 -16.02 1.48 -20.08
C PHE A 207 -15.48 2.83 -20.55
N THR A 208 -16.25 3.57 -21.37
CA THR A 208 -15.81 4.87 -21.87
C THR A 208 -15.68 5.91 -20.77
N ALA A 209 -16.58 5.91 -19.79
CA ALA A 209 -16.55 6.83 -18.67
C ALA A 209 -15.30 6.59 -17.79
N GLN A 210 -14.99 5.32 -17.50
CA GLN A 210 -13.79 4.94 -16.75
C GLN A 210 -12.51 5.29 -17.52
N LEU A 211 -12.46 5.05 -18.83
CA LEU A 211 -11.30 5.40 -19.66
C LEU A 211 -11.04 6.91 -19.67
N VAL A 212 -12.09 7.72 -19.86
CA VAL A 212 -11.95 9.19 -19.86
C VAL A 212 -11.57 9.69 -18.46
N ALA A 213 -12.20 9.18 -17.40
CA ALA A 213 -11.90 9.58 -16.03
C ALA A 213 -10.47 9.22 -15.62
N THR A 214 -9.97 8.04 -16.01
CA THR A 214 -8.59 7.61 -15.71
C THR A 214 -7.55 8.44 -16.47
N LEU A 215 -7.77 8.72 -17.75
CA LEU A 215 -6.90 9.60 -18.53
C LEU A 215 -6.88 11.02 -17.97
N TRP A 216 -8.07 11.58 -17.69
CA TRP A 216 -8.20 12.92 -17.12
C TRP A 216 -7.54 13.00 -15.74
N GLY A 217 -7.86 12.07 -14.84
CA GLY A 217 -7.29 12.01 -13.50
C GLY A 217 -5.77 11.86 -13.51
N GLY A 218 -5.23 11.00 -14.37
CA GLY A 218 -3.77 10.82 -14.51
C GLY A 218 -3.06 12.10 -14.98
N LEU A 219 -3.59 12.78 -16.00
CA LEU A 219 -3.01 14.01 -16.53
C LEU A 219 -3.11 15.17 -15.55
N VAL A 220 -4.27 15.36 -14.91
CA VAL A 220 -4.47 16.42 -13.91
C VAL A 220 -3.59 16.18 -12.69
N GLN A 221 -3.50 14.95 -12.19
CA GLN A 221 -2.63 14.62 -11.04
C GLN A 221 -1.15 14.92 -11.35
N LEU A 222 -0.69 14.56 -12.56
CA LEU A 222 0.67 14.86 -12.99
C LEU A 222 0.90 16.37 -13.13
N GLY A 223 -0.05 17.08 -13.73
CA GLY A 223 0.01 18.53 -13.90
C GLY A 223 0.03 19.28 -12.57
N VAL A 224 -0.82 18.92 -11.61
CA VAL A 224 -0.86 19.51 -10.28
C VAL A 224 0.44 19.22 -9.52
N THR A 225 0.97 18.00 -9.62
CA THR A 225 2.23 17.63 -8.96
C THR A 225 3.41 18.43 -9.53
N ALA A 226 3.51 18.54 -10.86
CA ALA A 226 4.52 19.35 -11.52
C ALA A 226 4.39 20.83 -11.14
N TRP A 227 3.18 21.38 -11.19
CA TRP A 227 2.91 22.76 -10.78
C TRP A 227 3.33 23.02 -9.34
N SER A 228 2.98 22.12 -8.42
CA SER A 228 3.29 22.22 -6.99
C SER A 228 4.80 22.25 -6.75
N SER A 229 5.56 21.40 -7.45
CA SER A 229 7.03 21.38 -7.32
C SER A 229 7.72 22.64 -7.83
N HIS A 230 7.16 23.35 -8.81
CA HIS A 230 7.76 24.55 -9.38
C HIS A 230 7.33 25.85 -8.68
N HIS A 231 6.14 25.90 -8.10
CA HIS A 231 5.59 27.13 -7.52
C HIS A 231 5.71 27.19 -5.98
N ILE A 232 5.77 26.04 -5.31
CA ILE A 232 5.92 25.98 -3.85
C ILE A 232 7.41 25.88 -3.52
N LYS A 233 8.00 26.97 -3.02
CA LYS A 233 9.39 26.99 -2.52
C LYS A 233 9.55 25.99 -1.39
N ASP A 234 10.63 25.20 -1.34
CA ASP A 234 10.86 24.19 -0.28
C ASP A 234 9.75 23.12 -0.15
N PHE A 235 9.17 22.73 -1.28
CA PHE A 235 8.19 21.64 -1.36
C PHE A 235 8.71 20.34 -0.70
N CYS A 236 7.88 19.71 0.13
CA CYS A 236 8.21 18.51 0.91
C CYS A 236 9.30 18.67 2.01
N GLN A 237 9.83 19.87 2.27
CA GLN A 237 10.81 20.07 3.36
C GLN A 237 10.12 20.20 4.74
N PRO A 238 10.76 19.74 5.83
CA PRO A 238 10.17 19.78 7.17
C PRO A 238 9.97 21.19 7.74
N ASN A 239 10.73 22.18 7.26
CA ASN A 239 10.69 23.59 7.66
C ASN A 239 9.78 24.44 6.77
N GLN A 240 8.97 23.82 5.90
CA GLN A 240 8.06 24.54 5.03
C GLN A 240 7.03 25.34 5.85
N ALA A 241 6.90 26.65 5.58
CA ALA A 241 6.04 27.56 6.31
C ALA A 241 4.55 27.16 6.29
N ALA A 242 4.10 26.57 5.17
CA ALA A 242 2.73 26.08 5.00
C ALA A 242 2.53 24.61 5.42
N GLY A 243 3.59 23.91 5.89
CA GLY A 243 3.48 22.53 6.36
C GLY A 243 3.27 21.48 5.26
N PHE A 244 3.59 21.79 3.99
CA PHE A 244 3.54 20.81 2.89
C PHE A 244 4.56 19.69 3.09
N SER A 245 4.12 18.60 3.71
CA SER A 245 4.91 17.38 3.93
C SER A 245 4.53 16.30 2.92
N CYS A 246 5.50 15.46 2.54
CA CYS A 246 5.31 14.38 1.56
C CYS A 246 5.61 13.01 2.18
N PRO A 247 4.84 12.59 3.20
CA PRO A 247 5.11 11.36 3.94
C PRO A 247 5.04 10.12 3.06
N ALA A 248 4.03 10.00 2.19
CA ALA A 248 3.88 8.87 1.29
C ALA A 248 5.05 8.74 0.31
N ALA A 249 5.49 9.85 -0.30
CA ALA A 249 6.65 9.87 -1.19
C ALA A 249 7.95 9.52 -0.46
N ARG A 250 8.13 10.01 0.78
CA ARG A 250 9.30 9.66 1.62
C ARG A 250 9.33 8.18 1.98
N VAL A 251 8.21 7.59 2.38
CA VAL A 251 8.13 6.13 2.64
C VAL A 251 8.43 5.34 1.38
N PHE A 252 7.89 5.78 0.23
CA PHE A 252 8.14 5.13 -1.05
C PHE A 252 9.63 5.20 -1.46
N PHE A 253 10.28 6.34 -1.23
CA PHE A 253 11.71 6.51 -1.46
C PHE A 253 12.57 5.69 -0.48
N ASN A 254 12.28 5.74 0.81
CA ASN A 254 13.00 4.98 1.83
C ASN A 254 12.90 3.46 1.57
N ALA A 255 11.73 2.98 1.15
CA ALA A 255 11.56 1.59 0.74
C ALA A 255 12.47 1.21 -0.46
N SER A 256 12.68 2.13 -1.41
CA SER A 256 13.62 1.90 -2.53
C SER A 256 15.08 1.82 -2.10
N VAL A 257 15.47 2.51 -1.03
CA VAL A 257 16.83 2.40 -0.46
C VAL A 257 17.00 1.05 0.26
N ILE A 258 16.01 0.66 1.06
CA ILE A 258 15.99 -0.61 1.80
C ILE A 258 16.06 -1.80 0.82
N TRP A 259 15.08 -1.91 -0.08
CA TRP A 259 14.92 -3.08 -0.93
C TRP A 259 15.67 -3.01 -2.26
N GLY A 260 15.84 -1.81 -2.83
CA GLY A 260 16.45 -1.63 -4.14
C GLY A 260 17.96 -1.41 -4.08
N VAL A 261 18.45 -0.54 -3.19
CA VAL A 261 19.87 -0.18 -3.09
C VAL A 261 20.64 -1.22 -2.27
N ILE A 262 20.30 -1.39 -1.00
CA ILE A 262 20.99 -2.31 -0.09
C ILE A 262 20.68 -3.75 -0.48
N GLY A 263 19.40 -4.00 -0.76
CA GLY A 263 18.88 -5.29 -1.18
C GLY A 263 18.47 -6.16 0.01
N PRO A 264 17.55 -7.12 -0.22
CA PRO A 264 17.06 -8.02 0.82
C PRO A 264 18.15 -8.91 1.40
N ASP A 265 19.14 -9.31 0.59
CA ASP A 265 20.22 -10.21 1.00
C ASP A 265 21.06 -9.65 2.16
N ARG A 266 21.37 -8.34 2.16
CA ARG A 266 22.21 -7.68 3.17
C ARG A 266 21.47 -7.23 4.43
N GLN A 267 20.15 -7.42 4.49
CA GLN A 267 19.35 -7.02 5.65
C GLN A 267 18.56 -8.18 6.25
N PHE A 268 18.02 -9.03 5.38
CA PHE A 268 17.14 -10.14 5.72
C PHE A 268 17.77 -11.51 5.39
N GLY A 269 18.94 -11.55 4.76
CA GLY A 269 19.68 -12.78 4.46
C GLY A 269 20.07 -13.57 5.70
N PHE A 270 20.60 -14.77 5.50
CA PHE A 270 20.92 -15.68 6.60
C PHE A 270 22.07 -15.12 7.45
N GLY A 271 21.83 -14.94 8.75
CA GLY A 271 22.81 -14.35 9.68
C GLY A 271 22.74 -12.82 9.79
N GLU A 272 21.91 -12.16 8.99
CA GLU A 272 21.72 -10.71 9.04
C GLU A 272 20.73 -10.26 10.11
N MET A 273 20.80 -8.98 10.48
CA MET A 273 20.07 -8.40 11.63
C MET A 273 18.56 -8.64 11.60
N TYR A 274 17.92 -8.54 10.43
CA TYR A 274 16.47 -8.66 10.27
C TYR A 274 16.03 -10.03 9.75
N HIS A 275 16.93 -11.02 9.68
CA HIS A 275 16.62 -12.37 9.22
C HIS A 275 15.39 -12.97 9.90
N ASN A 276 15.25 -12.75 11.22
CA ASN A 276 14.15 -13.30 12.00
C ASN A 276 12.77 -12.84 11.53
N THR A 277 12.67 -11.70 10.84
CA THR A 277 11.38 -11.24 10.28
C THR A 277 10.89 -12.12 9.13
N LEU A 278 11.76 -12.90 8.46
CA LEU A 278 11.35 -13.84 7.41
C LEU A 278 10.54 -15.02 7.96
N TRP A 279 10.67 -15.36 9.25
CA TRP A 279 9.83 -16.38 9.89
C TRP A 279 8.33 -16.02 9.85
N PHE A 280 8.00 -14.74 9.67
CA PHE A 280 6.61 -14.32 9.51
C PHE A 280 5.96 -14.89 8.24
N PHE A 281 6.72 -15.24 7.19
CA PHE A 281 6.18 -15.97 6.04
C PHE A 281 5.64 -17.35 6.47
N LEU A 282 6.37 -18.05 7.35
CA LEU A 282 5.95 -19.35 7.85
C LEU A 282 4.79 -19.22 8.82
N VAL A 283 4.83 -18.23 9.72
CA VAL A 283 3.71 -17.94 10.63
C VAL A 283 2.43 -17.62 9.85
N GLY A 284 2.54 -16.78 8.82
CA GLY A 284 1.44 -16.40 7.95
C GLY A 284 0.85 -17.57 7.17
N ALA A 285 1.68 -18.51 6.70
CA ALA A 285 1.21 -19.72 6.03
C ALA A 285 0.59 -20.74 7.02
N MET A 286 1.19 -20.91 8.20
CA MET A 286 0.80 -21.93 9.16
C MET A 286 -0.53 -21.62 9.86
N LEU A 287 -0.78 -20.36 10.24
CA LEU A 287 -1.97 -20.00 11.01
C LEU A 287 -3.29 -20.29 10.27
N PRO A 288 -3.49 -19.90 8.99
CA PRO A 288 -4.67 -20.30 8.22
C PRO A 288 -4.79 -21.82 8.08
N LEU A 289 -3.68 -22.53 7.91
CA LEU A 289 -3.67 -23.98 7.79
C LEU A 289 -4.12 -24.66 9.09
N LEU A 290 -3.62 -24.22 10.24
CA LEU A 290 -4.03 -24.71 11.54
C LEU A 290 -5.51 -24.42 11.82
N THR A 291 -5.98 -23.20 11.51
CA THR A 291 -7.40 -22.86 11.67
C THR A 291 -8.29 -23.68 10.74
N TRP A 292 -7.86 -23.93 9.51
CA TRP A 292 -8.60 -24.77 8.57
C TRP A 292 -8.69 -26.23 9.03
N LEU A 293 -7.59 -26.82 9.51
CA LEU A 293 -7.58 -28.17 10.08
C LEU A 293 -8.48 -28.25 11.33
N PHE A 294 -8.46 -27.22 12.18
CA PHE A 294 -9.32 -27.13 13.35
C PHE A 294 -10.80 -27.05 12.98
N LEU A 295 -11.16 -26.23 11.99
CA LEU A 295 -12.54 -26.09 11.50
C LEU A 295 -13.07 -27.35 10.81
N ARG A 296 -12.21 -28.18 10.22
CA ARG A 296 -12.60 -29.51 9.75
C ARG A 296 -13.07 -30.43 10.86
N LYS A 297 -12.47 -30.34 12.05
CA LYS A 297 -12.86 -31.15 13.21
C LYS A 297 -14.00 -30.52 14.01
N TYR A 298 -14.04 -29.19 14.13
CA TYR A 298 -15.02 -28.43 14.91
C TYR A 298 -15.63 -27.28 14.09
N PRO A 299 -16.58 -27.56 13.17
CA PRO A 299 -17.11 -26.57 12.24
C PRO A 299 -17.93 -25.45 12.90
N ASN A 300 -18.52 -25.71 14.09
CA ASN A 300 -19.36 -24.75 14.81
C ASN A 300 -18.58 -23.87 15.81
N SER A 301 -17.26 -23.98 15.85
CA SER A 301 -16.44 -23.19 16.78
C SER A 301 -16.36 -21.71 16.39
N VAL A 302 -15.99 -20.86 17.36
CA VAL A 302 -15.78 -19.41 17.17
C VAL A 302 -14.63 -19.13 16.19
N ALA A 303 -13.74 -20.11 15.97
CA ALA A 303 -12.61 -20.00 15.05
C ALA A 303 -13.01 -19.67 13.60
N LYS A 304 -14.28 -19.88 13.21
CA LYS A 304 -14.80 -19.53 11.89
C LYS A 304 -14.79 -18.03 11.60
N TYR A 305 -14.76 -17.19 12.64
CA TYR A 305 -14.72 -15.73 12.50
C TYR A 305 -13.28 -15.19 12.42
N ILE A 306 -12.26 -16.04 12.55
CA ILE A 306 -10.86 -15.63 12.49
C ILE A 306 -10.42 -15.55 11.02
N HIS A 307 -10.12 -14.34 10.58
CA HIS A 307 -9.51 -14.08 9.27
C HIS A 307 -8.08 -13.59 9.45
N TRP A 308 -7.11 -14.52 9.35
CA TRP A 308 -5.69 -14.21 9.47
C TRP A 308 -5.17 -13.20 8.44
N PRO A 309 -5.58 -13.23 7.15
CA PRO A 309 -5.11 -12.23 6.20
C PRO A 309 -5.51 -10.80 6.60
N VAL A 310 -6.73 -10.65 7.14
CA VAL A 310 -7.24 -9.38 7.66
C VAL A 310 -6.44 -8.94 8.89
N PHE A 311 -6.18 -9.86 9.81
CA PHE A 311 -5.40 -9.58 11.01
C PHE A 311 -4.01 -9.04 10.66
N PHE A 312 -3.29 -9.70 9.75
CA PHE A 312 -1.95 -9.28 9.35
C PHE A 312 -1.94 -8.01 8.49
N THR A 313 -2.97 -7.80 7.67
CA THR A 313 -3.11 -6.57 6.87
C THR A 313 -3.52 -5.37 7.71
N GLY A 314 -4.03 -5.58 8.92
CA GLY A 314 -4.48 -4.51 9.82
C GLY A 314 -3.43 -3.43 10.03
N THR A 315 -2.15 -3.78 10.09
CA THR A 315 -1.03 -2.83 10.29
C THR A 315 -0.50 -2.19 9.01
N GLY A 316 -1.13 -2.42 7.85
CA GLY A 316 -0.60 -2.05 6.53
C GLY A 316 -0.45 -0.56 6.26
N PHE A 317 -1.07 0.32 7.06
CA PHE A 317 -0.89 1.77 6.97
C PHE A 317 0.28 2.29 7.82
N ILE A 318 0.93 1.43 8.61
CA ILE A 318 2.13 1.80 9.39
C ILE A 318 3.37 1.51 8.54
N PRO A 319 4.24 2.50 8.29
CA PRO A 319 4.05 3.96 8.34
C PRO A 319 3.28 4.49 7.09
N PRO A 320 2.59 5.66 7.14
CA PRO A 320 2.72 6.75 8.11
C PRO A 320 1.69 6.80 9.24
N ALA A 321 0.72 5.90 9.27
CA ALA A 321 -0.26 5.88 10.35
C ALA A 321 0.44 5.62 11.70
N THR A 322 -0.01 6.34 12.73
CA THR A 322 0.55 6.23 14.08
C THR A 322 -0.39 5.43 14.99
N ALA A 323 0.07 5.07 16.19
CA ALA A 323 -0.77 4.44 17.20
C ALA A 323 -2.01 5.29 17.53
N TYR A 324 -1.89 6.63 17.46
CA TYR A 324 -3.03 7.52 17.61
C TYR A 324 -4.09 7.31 16.51
N THR A 325 -3.67 7.20 15.25
CA THR A 325 -4.56 6.93 14.11
C THR A 325 -5.28 5.59 14.27
N TYR A 326 -4.57 4.54 14.68
CA TYR A 326 -5.20 3.23 14.92
C TYR A 326 -6.11 3.25 16.15
N GLY A 327 -5.74 3.96 17.20
CA GLY A 327 -6.56 4.14 18.40
C GLY A 327 -7.89 4.83 18.08
N THR A 328 -7.87 5.89 17.26
CA THR A 328 -9.10 6.57 16.84
C THR A 328 -9.98 5.69 15.95
N TYR A 329 -9.39 4.90 15.04
CA TYR A 329 -10.15 3.93 14.24
C TYR A 329 -10.83 2.87 15.10
N CYS A 330 -10.12 2.31 16.08
CA CYS A 330 -10.69 1.35 17.03
C CYS A 330 -11.80 1.99 17.87
N PHE A 331 -11.62 3.23 18.32
CA PHE A 331 -12.60 3.96 19.12
C PHE A 331 -13.89 4.24 18.34
N VAL A 332 -13.76 4.80 17.13
CA VAL A 332 -14.91 5.06 16.23
C VAL A 332 -15.59 3.75 15.85
N GLY A 333 -14.81 2.71 15.51
CA GLY A 333 -15.31 1.38 15.20
C GLY A 333 -16.09 0.75 16.37
N TYR A 334 -15.63 0.92 17.61
CA TYR A 334 -16.34 0.45 18.80
C TYR A 334 -17.64 1.21 19.03
N ILE A 335 -17.62 2.55 18.95
CA ILE A 335 -18.82 3.36 19.14
C ILE A 335 -19.88 3.03 18.09
N PHE A 336 -19.55 3.10 16.80
CA PHE A 336 -20.53 2.91 15.74
C PHE A 336 -20.86 1.44 15.52
N GLY A 337 -19.86 0.55 15.59
CA GLY A 337 -20.00 -0.87 15.29
C GLY A 337 -20.54 -1.72 16.43
N TYR A 338 -20.28 -1.35 17.69
CA TYR A 338 -20.75 -2.09 18.86
C TYR A 338 -21.82 -1.33 19.66
N TRP A 339 -21.56 -0.08 20.06
CA TRP A 339 -22.46 0.64 20.96
C TRP A 339 -23.75 1.14 20.25
N ILE A 340 -23.61 1.91 19.18
CA ILE A 340 -24.73 2.46 18.41
C ILE A 340 -25.50 1.33 17.71
N LYS A 341 -24.80 0.39 17.07
CA LYS A 341 -25.43 -0.73 16.38
C LYS A 341 -26.32 -1.57 17.31
N ARG A 342 -25.93 -1.80 18.57
CA ARG A 342 -26.73 -2.58 19.53
C ARG A 342 -27.88 -1.78 20.15
N ARG A 343 -27.70 -0.49 20.44
CA ARG A 343 -28.73 0.33 21.10
C ARG A 343 -29.72 0.99 20.13
N TYR A 344 -29.25 1.39 18.95
CA TYR A 344 -29.99 2.21 17.97
C TYR A 344 -29.88 1.62 16.56
N PHE A 345 -30.19 0.32 16.42
CA PHE A 345 -30.04 -0.40 15.16
C PHE A 345 -30.78 0.25 13.98
N GLY A 346 -32.00 0.77 14.19
CA GLY A 346 -32.78 1.42 13.13
C GLY A 346 -32.11 2.67 12.55
N TRP A 347 -31.47 3.48 13.39
CA TRP A 347 -30.66 4.61 12.92
C TRP A 347 -29.41 4.14 12.20
N TRP A 348 -28.70 3.17 12.79
CA TRP A 348 -27.46 2.63 12.24
C TRP A 348 -27.67 2.06 10.83
N ALA A 349 -28.70 1.23 10.63
CA ALA A 349 -28.98 0.60 9.35
C ALA A 349 -29.32 1.61 8.24
N LYS A 350 -29.96 2.74 8.60
CA LYS A 350 -30.42 3.74 7.63
C LYS A 350 -29.38 4.82 7.31
N TYR A 351 -28.64 5.30 8.31
CA TYR A 351 -27.84 6.52 8.20
C TYR A 351 -26.34 6.33 8.37
N ASN A 352 -25.85 5.20 8.91
CA ASN A 352 -24.43 5.04 9.22
C ASN A 352 -23.53 5.20 7.97
N TYR A 353 -23.90 4.58 6.85
CA TYR A 353 -23.13 4.69 5.61
C TYR A 353 -23.21 6.09 4.99
N THR A 354 -24.38 6.72 5.03
CA THR A 354 -24.57 8.11 4.54
C THR A 354 -23.75 9.10 5.38
N LEU A 355 -23.72 8.92 6.71
CA LEU A 355 -22.90 9.74 7.59
C LEU A 355 -21.41 9.54 7.31
N SER A 356 -20.95 8.29 7.11
CA SER A 356 -19.57 8.01 6.72
C SER A 356 -19.19 8.75 5.44
N ALA A 357 -20.00 8.62 4.39
CA ALA A 357 -19.77 9.32 3.13
C ALA A 357 -19.78 10.85 3.30
N GLY A 358 -20.66 11.39 4.13
CA GLY A 358 -20.70 12.82 4.44
C GLY A 358 -19.46 13.32 5.18
N LEU A 359 -18.92 12.53 6.11
CA LEU A 359 -17.68 12.85 6.82
C LEU A 359 -16.47 12.81 5.88
N ASP A 360 -16.39 11.82 4.99
CA ASP A 360 -15.31 11.71 4.00
C ASP A 360 -15.32 12.89 3.02
N LEU A 361 -16.49 13.22 2.46
CA LEU A 361 -16.65 14.37 1.56
C LEU A 361 -16.39 15.69 2.29
N GLY A 362 -16.85 15.82 3.53
CA GLY A 362 -16.63 16.99 4.37
C GLY A 362 -15.14 17.22 4.65
N LEU A 363 -14.38 16.15 4.92
CA LEU A 363 -12.93 16.21 5.10
C LEU A 363 -12.25 16.69 3.81
N VAL A 364 -12.55 16.06 2.67
CA VAL A 364 -11.94 16.42 1.38
C VAL A 364 -12.23 17.87 1.02
N PHE A 365 -13.49 18.30 1.15
CA PHE A 365 -13.89 19.68 0.87
C PHE A 365 -13.24 20.68 1.83
N GLY A 366 -13.20 20.35 3.13
CA GLY A 366 -12.53 21.16 4.14
C GLY A 366 -11.03 21.31 3.87
N SER A 367 -10.35 20.21 3.53
CA SER A 367 -8.93 20.21 3.15
C SER A 367 -8.67 21.06 1.91
N LEU A 368 -9.55 21.00 0.90
CA LEU A 368 -9.45 21.84 -0.30
C LEU A 368 -9.60 23.33 0.05
N CYS A 369 -10.58 23.69 0.88
CA CYS A 369 -10.74 25.07 1.34
C CYS A 369 -9.51 25.55 2.11
N ILE A 370 -8.98 24.75 3.05
CA ILE A 370 -7.76 25.08 3.80
C ILE A 370 -6.58 25.26 2.84
N PHE A 371 -6.41 24.37 1.85
CA PHE A 371 -5.36 24.46 0.84
C PHE A 371 -5.45 25.77 0.04
N LEU A 372 -6.64 26.12 -0.45
CA LEU A 372 -6.87 27.36 -1.22
C LEU A 372 -6.63 28.62 -0.37
N ILE A 373 -6.99 28.59 0.92
CA ILE A 373 -6.77 29.71 1.84
C ILE A 373 -5.27 29.86 2.15
N THR A 374 -4.58 28.76 2.42
CA THR A 374 -3.14 28.76 2.77
C THR A 374 -2.21 29.03 1.57
N LEU A 375 -2.71 28.87 0.34
CA LEU A 375 -2.03 29.37 -0.87
C LEU A 375 -1.91 30.90 -0.91
N SER A 376 -2.77 31.62 -0.18
CA SER A 376 -2.67 33.08 -0.08
C SER A 376 -1.51 33.47 0.84
N PRO A 377 -0.47 34.18 0.34
CA PRO A 377 0.69 34.56 1.15
C PRO A 377 0.38 35.54 2.29
N LYS A 378 -0.86 36.02 2.39
CA LYS A 378 -1.32 36.96 3.42
C LYS A 378 -2.02 36.27 4.60
N VAL A 379 -2.28 34.97 4.54
CA VAL A 379 -3.06 34.26 5.56
C VAL A 379 -2.17 33.23 6.26
N ASN A 380 -1.78 33.54 7.49
CA ASN A 380 -1.10 32.57 8.35
C ASN A 380 -2.12 31.61 8.96
N ALA A 381 -1.73 30.35 9.12
CA ALA A 381 -2.56 29.37 9.81
C ALA A 381 -2.83 29.84 11.26
N PRO A 382 -4.06 29.65 11.78
CA PRO A 382 -4.37 30.00 13.16
C PRO A 382 -3.52 29.16 14.12
N ASN A 383 -2.82 29.82 15.04
CA ASN A 383 -2.11 29.13 16.11
C ASN A 383 -3.10 28.85 17.25
N TRP A 384 -3.39 27.57 17.49
CA TRP A 384 -4.28 27.15 18.56
C TRP A 384 -3.76 25.88 19.22
N TRP A 385 -4.25 25.60 20.42
CA TRP A 385 -3.77 24.53 21.30
C TRP A 385 -3.62 23.16 20.63
N GLY A 386 -4.57 22.77 19.77
CA GLY A 386 -4.53 21.46 19.12
C GLY A 386 -3.49 21.34 18.00
N LEU A 387 -2.93 22.45 17.52
CA LEU A 387 -1.78 22.43 16.60
C LEU A 387 -0.45 22.36 17.38
N SER A 388 -0.35 23.09 18.50
CA SER A 388 0.88 23.23 19.27
C SER A 388 1.17 22.06 20.21
N VAL A 389 0.15 21.50 20.88
CA VAL A 389 0.35 20.40 21.84
C VAL A 389 0.85 19.14 21.19
N VAL A 390 0.39 18.82 19.97
CA VAL A 390 0.82 17.61 19.26
C VAL A 390 2.33 17.64 18.99
N MET A 391 2.87 18.84 18.70
CA MET A 391 4.29 19.04 18.41
C MET A 391 5.17 19.09 19.67
N ASN A 392 4.60 19.44 20.83
CA ASN A 392 5.32 19.57 22.11
C ASN A 392 5.39 18.23 22.90
N THR A 393 5.37 17.11 22.20
CA THR A 393 5.47 15.79 22.83
C THR A 393 6.87 15.20 22.60
N ALA A 394 7.37 14.42 23.56
CA ALA A 394 8.63 13.68 23.38
C ALA A 394 8.61 12.80 22.12
N ASP A 395 7.41 12.33 21.75
CA ASP A 395 7.15 11.56 20.55
C ASP A 395 7.29 12.37 19.24
N ALA A 396 6.85 13.63 19.22
CA ALA A 396 6.98 14.52 18.07
C ALA A 396 8.41 15.08 17.94
N GLU A 397 9.10 15.24 19.06
CA GLU A 397 10.51 15.64 19.11
C GLU A 397 11.48 14.48 18.86
N ASN A 398 10.98 13.25 18.65
CA ASN A 398 11.79 12.04 18.46
C ASN A 398 12.87 11.87 19.55
N ARG A 399 12.54 12.20 20.80
CA ARG A 399 13.52 12.16 21.89
C ARG A 399 14.02 10.73 22.09
N PRO A 400 15.33 10.47 21.97
CA PRO A 400 15.86 9.13 22.16
C PRO A 400 15.79 8.74 23.64
N LEU A 401 15.40 7.48 23.91
CA LEU A 401 15.43 6.91 25.27
C LEU A 401 16.88 6.75 25.77
N ILE A 402 17.79 6.43 24.85
CA ILE A 402 19.22 6.25 25.12
C ILE A 402 19.99 7.15 24.16
N THR A 403 20.77 8.08 24.71
CA THR A 403 21.68 8.93 23.95
C THR A 403 23.07 8.30 23.91
N LEU A 404 23.62 8.13 22.71
CA LEU A 404 25.00 7.64 22.55
C LEU A 404 25.99 8.70 23.03
N LYS A 405 27.06 8.25 23.71
CA LYS A 405 28.20 9.13 24.00
C LYS A 405 28.98 9.40 22.70
N LYS A 406 29.78 10.47 22.69
CA LYS A 406 30.58 10.86 21.53
C LYS A 406 31.55 9.73 21.15
N GLY A 407 31.38 9.15 19.95
CA GLY A 407 32.18 8.02 19.45
C GLY A 407 31.61 6.64 19.76
N GLU A 408 30.52 6.56 20.52
CA GLU A 408 29.76 5.34 20.73
C GLU A 408 28.86 5.06 19.52
N SER A 409 28.69 3.80 19.15
CA SER A 409 27.80 3.38 18.07
C SER A 409 26.93 2.23 18.54
N PHE A 410 25.70 2.16 18.05
CA PHE A 410 24.83 1.02 18.31
C PHE A 410 24.84 0.03 17.15
N GLY A 411 24.64 -1.26 17.48
CA GLY A 411 24.64 -2.35 16.51
C GLY A 411 26.02 -2.95 16.22
N PRO A 412 26.09 -3.92 15.28
CA PRO A 412 27.30 -4.70 15.01
C PRO A 412 28.39 -3.83 14.37
N SER A 413 29.65 -4.16 14.67
CA SER A 413 30.83 -3.47 14.12
C SER A 413 31.29 -3.99 12.76
N ARG A 414 30.69 -5.09 12.27
CA ARG A 414 30.93 -5.71 10.97
C ARG A 414 29.60 -6.08 10.33
N TRP A 415 29.48 -5.88 9.01
CA TRP A 415 28.32 -6.14 8.17
C TRP A 415 28.74 -6.26 6.70
#